data_AF-A0A7Y5KTK6-F1
#
_entry.id   AF-A0A7Y5KTK6-F1
#
_cell.length_a   1.000
_cell.length_b   1.000
_cell.length_c   1.000
_cell.angle_alpha   90.00
_cell.angle_beta   90.00
_cell.angle_gamma   90.00
#
_symmetry.space_group_name_H-M   'P 1'
#
loop_
_entity.id
_entity.type
_entity.pdbx_description
1 polymer ?
#
loop_
_entity_poly.entity_id
_entity_poly.type
_entity_poly.pdbx_seq_one_letter_code
_entity_poly.pdbx_strand_id
1 'polypeptide(L)'
;MKGAFLLLLAACSAPPSTAMPSASSARGGSEPAPVSSATASVQASSSPVEAPAGAPSARVAVTRAEKVTFPTGLPEALACNRGEEAGYVRCLVDTKFAAHDAEKREALALFDEIGDVVGVEEEQEMDGGFRGRIHLVPELPVGQYKKHLSWILGAQRDIASFVDSIEAKAKGPIPYRHRALAWRFMRSVGRTTPSAYAAAWEVGYNVSGSLHSSADAVRDTIFHEVFHLNDEAHKNWSRKVIGPIVDKIAERCGAKTPCLAPYAPFKTMVRGGTYYAFQPNNGDIAHEYSAELATRYFHEQRAAAQGQRYPAGWFKCGPAENARTMKALADEFFGGVDLTPPCP
;
A
#
# COMPACT_ATOMS: atom_id res chain seq x y z
N MET A 1 -51.82 -19.06 -17.75
CA MET A 1 -51.71 -18.27 -18.99
C MET A 1 -50.38 -17.54 -18.97
N LYS A 2 -49.65 -17.62 -20.08
CA LYS A 2 -48.30 -17.05 -20.28
C LYS A 2 -48.37 -15.52 -20.30
N GLY A 3 -47.43 -14.85 -19.65
CA GLY A 3 -47.23 -13.41 -19.73
C GLY A 3 -45.75 -13.09 -19.66
N ALA A 4 -45.09 -13.11 -20.81
CA ALA A 4 -43.72 -12.65 -20.97
C ALA A 4 -43.75 -11.13 -21.17
N PHE A 5 -43.01 -10.39 -20.34
CA PHE A 5 -42.74 -8.98 -20.56
C PHE A 5 -41.31 -8.83 -21.08
N LEU A 6 -41.20 -8.62 -22.39
CA LEU A 6 -40.03 -8.07 -23.07
C LEU A 6 -39.87 -6.61 -22.65
N LEU A 7 -38.67 -6.21 -22.21
CA LEU A 7 -38.29 -4.81 -22.11
C LEU A 7 -37.02 -4.59 -22.95
N LEU A 8 -37.18 -3.70 -23.93
CA LEU A 8 -36.21 -3.33 -24.95
C LEU A 8 -34.99 -2.63 -24.32
N LEU A 9 -33.79 -3.13 -24.62
CA LEU A 9 -32.54 -2.41 -24.47
C LEU A 9 -32.35 -1.50 -25.70
N ALA A 10 -32.36 -0.19 -25.48
CA ALA A 10 -31.96 0.80 -26.46
C ALA A 10 -30.43 0.78 -26.61
N ALA A 11 -29.95 0.36 -27.78
CA ALA A 11 -28.55 0.41 -28.16
C ALA A 11 -28.22 1.82 -28.68
N CYS A 12 -27.30 2.53 -28.01
CA CYS A 12 -26.62 3.69 -28.58
C CYS A 12 -25.32 3.21 -29.25
N SER A 13 -25.37 3.10 -30.58
CA SER A 13 -24.23 2.84 -31.45
C SER A 13 -23.26 4.02 -31.45
N ALA A 14 -21.99 3.78 -31.14
CA ALA A 14 -20.90 4.71 -31.43
C ALA A 14 -20.31 4.41 -32.83
N PRO A 15 -19.96 5.42 -33.64
CA PRO A 15 -19.44 5.22 -34.99
C PRO A 15 -17.98 4.71 -35.00
N PRO A 16 -17.55 4.04 -36.09
CA PRO A 16 -16.20 3.52 -36.21
C PRO A 16 -15.17 4.66 -36.34
N SER A 17 -14.15 4.63 -35.48
CA SER A 17 -13.02 5.55 -35.56
C SER A 17 -12.13 5.19 -36.75
N THR A 18 -12.02 6.14 -37.66
CA THR A 18 -11.12 6.14 -38.82
C THR A 18 -9.65 6.05 -38.39
N ALA A 19 -8.94 5.08 -38.97
CA ALA A 19 -7.49 4.99 -38.94
C ALA A 19 -6.87 6.02 -39.88
N MET A 20 -5.76 6.65 -39.46
CA MET A 20 -4.88 7.52 -40.25
C MET A 20 -3.45 7.47 -39.65
N PRO A 21 -2.41 7.81 -40.42
CA PRO A 21 -1.32 6.88 -40.74
C PRO A 21 0.00 7.16 -40.02
N SER A 22 0.89 6.17 -40.13
CA SER A 22 2.32 6.23 -39.79
C SER A 22 3.04 7.42 -40.43
N ALA A 23 3.85 8.10 -39.62
CA ALA A 23 4.97 8.91 -40.08
C ALA A 23 6.20 8.62 -39.21
N SER A 24 7.30 8.28 -39.88
CA SER A 24 8.60 7.96 -39.29
C SER A 24 9.44 9.21 -39.01
N SER A 25 10.23 9.10 -37.94
CA SER A 25 11.59 9.65 -37.73
C SER A 25 11.79 11.15 -37.46
N ALA A 26 12.14 11.47 -36.21
CA ALA A 26 13.29 12.33 -35.88
C ALA A 26 13.80 12.08 -34.44
N ARG A 27 15.13 12.17 -34.29
CA ARG A 27 15.94 11.93 -33.08
C ARG A 27 15.72 12.99 -31.99
N GLY A 28 15.93 12.57 -30.73
CA GLY A 28 16.50 13.44 -29.69
C GLY A 28 15.71 13.46 -28.38
N GLY A 29 16.35 13.01 -27.29
CA GLY A 29 15.89 13.24 -25.91
C GLY A 29 15.32 11.99 -25.24
N SER A 30 16.16 11.25 -24.53
CA SER A 30 15.71 10.23 -23.58
C SER A 30 15.11 10.92 -22.35
N GLU A 31 13.82 11.27 -22.41
CA GLU A 31 13.01 11.51 -21.23
C GLU A 31 12.64 10.17 -20.57
N PRO A 32 12.76 10.03 -19.24
CA PRO A 32 12.24 8.86 -18.56
C PRO A 32 10.71 8.85 -18.66
N ALA A 33 10.16 7.75 -19.15
CA ALA A 33 8.72 7.53 -19.22
C ALA A 33 8.07 7.64 -17.83
N PRO A 34 6.85 8.21 -17.73
CA PRO A 34 6.12 8.27 -16.47
C PRO A 34 5.81 6.85 -15.98
N VAL A 35 6.30 6.53 -14.79
CA VAL A 35 6.04 5.27 -14.09
C VAL A 35 4.54 5.19 -13.79
N SER A 36 3.90 4.10 -14.23
CA SER A 36 2.49 3.83 -13.96
C SER A 36 2.32 3.49 -12.48
N SER A 37 2.15 4.54 -11.68
CA SER A 37 1.87 4.45 -10.26
C SER A 37 0.37 4.43 -10.03
N ALA A 38 -0.17 3.24 -9.78
CA ALA A 38 -1.51 3.15 -9.24
C ALA A 38 -1.68 1.84 -8.49
N THR A 39 -1.48 1.88 -7.18
CA THR A 39 -2.31 1.13 -6.25
C THR A 39 -3.77 1.47 -6.58
N ALA A 40 -4.66 0.50 -6.47
CA ALA A 40 -6.04 0.85 -6.21
C ALA A 40 -6.25 0.20 -4.87
N SER A 41 -6.70 0.96 -3.87
CA SER A 41 -7.30 0.35 -2.70
C SER A 41 -8.54 -0.40 -3.19
N VAL A 42 -8.32 -1.65 -3.55
CA VAL A 42 -9.38 -2.60 -3.81
C VAL A 42 -9.85 -2.99 -2.43
N GLN A 43 -11.01 -2.46 -2.03
CA GLN A 43 -11.77 -3.06 -0.95
C GLN A 43 -12.10 -4.49 -1.37
N ALA A 44 -11.25 -5.43 -0.98
CA ALA A 44 -11.60 -6.84 -0.98
C ALA A 44 -12.91 -6.94 -0.20
N SER A 45 -13.97 -7.38 -0.87
CA SER A 45 -15.26 -7.67 -0.24
C SER A 45 -15.10 -8.88 0.67
N SER A 46 -14.43 -8.67 1.80
CA SER A 46 -14.39 -9.58 2.93
C SER A 46 -15.41 -9.07 3.94
N SER A 47 -16.24 -9.98 4.45
CA SER A 47 -17.15 -9.65 5.54
C SER A 47 -16.33 -9.08 6.71
N PRO A 48 -16.84 -8.07 7.44
CA PRO A 48 -16.07 -7.40 8.47
C PRO A 48 -15.76 -8.39 9.59
N VAL A 49 -14.54 -8.90 9.63
CA VAL A 49 -13.99 -9.53 10.82
C VAL A 49 -13.47 -8.38 11.67
N GLU A 50 -14.27 -7.98 12.65
CA GLU A 50 -13.94 -6.95 13.62
C GLU A 50 -12.58 -7.25 14.25
N ALA A 51 -11.57 -6.42 13.95
CA ALA A 51 -10.26 -6.53 14.56
C ALA A 51 -10.38 -6.14 16.05
N PRO A 52 -9.90 -6.98 16.99
CA PRO A 52 -10.02 -6.66 18.40
C PRO A 52 -9.19 -5.43 18.75
N ALA A 53 -9.82 -4.49 19.47
CA ALA A 53 -9.19 -3.32 20.04
C ALA A 53 -8.27 -3.72 21.21
N GLY A 54 -7.05 -4.11 20.88
CA GLY A 54 -5.97 -4.38 21.82
C GLY A 54 -4.66 -3.84 21.28
N ALA A 55 -3.66 -3.64 22.15
CA ALA A 55 -2.31 -3.29 21.71
C ALA A 55 -1.84 -4.28 20.62
N PRO A 56 -1.15 -3.82 19.56
CA PRO A 56 -0.68 -4.70 18.49
C PRO A 56 0.06 -5.91 19.06
N SER A 57 -0.40 -7.11 18.74
CA SER A 57 0.37 -8.33 19.01
C SER A 57 1.78 -8.16 18.43
N ALA A 58 2.79 -8.59 19.17
CA ALA A 58 4.18 -8.56 18.70
C ALA A 58 4.41 -9.49 17.50
N ARG A 59 3.50 -10.45 17.24
CA ARG A 59 3.60 -11.45 16.17
C ARG A 59 2.24 -11.78 15.54
N VAL A 60 2.26 -12.26 14.30
CA VAL A 60 1.10 -12.84 13.63
C VAL A 60 0.66 -14.11 14.37
N ALA A 61 -0.65 -14.26 14.61
CA ALA A 61 -1.21 -15.45 15.25
C ALA A 61 -0.92 -16.73 14.44
N VAL A 62 -0.63 -17.84 15.12
CA VAL A 62 -0.23 -19.12 14.49
C VAL A 62 -1.21 -19.56 13.40
N THR A 63 -2.51 -19.53 13.68
CA THR A 63 -3.55 -19.94 12.71
C THR A 63 -3.56 -19.07 11.45
N ARG A 64 -3.20 -17.79 11.56
CA ARG A 64 -3.06 -16.90 10.40
C ARG A 64 -1.74 -17.17 9.68
N ALA A 65 -0.66 -17.40 10.41
CA ALA A 65 0.63 -17.77 9.83
C ALA A 65 0.53 -19.04 8.99
N GLU A 66 -0.15 -20.10 9.47
CA GLU A 66 -0.40 -21.33 8.71
C GLU A 66 -1.09 -21.04 7.37
N LYS A 67 -2.19 -20.27 7.41
CA LYS A 67 -2.97 -19.93 6.21
C LYS A 67 -2.20 -19.09 5.21
N VAL A 68 -1.38 -18.14 5.68
CA VAL A 68 -0.58 -17.28 4.80
C VAL A 68 0.55 -18.07 4.16
N THR A 69 1.28 -18.87 4.95
CA THR A 69 2.43 -19.63 4.42
C THR A 69 1.98 -20.79 3.52
N PHE A 70 0.87 -21.46 3.86
CA PHE A 70 0.34 -22.63 3.16
C PHE A 70 -1.19 -22.53 2.97
N PRO A 71 -1.67 -21.67 2.05
CA PRO A 71 -3.11 -21.41 1.89
C PRO A 71 -3.92 -22.64 1.45
N THR A 72 -3.31 -23.57 0.73
CA THR A 72 -3.96 -24.81 0.27
C THR A 72 -3.85 -25.97 1.26
N GLY A 73 -3.41 -25.71 2.50
CA GLY A 73 -3.16 -26.72 3.52
C GLY A 73 -1.68 -27.04 3.71
N LEU A 74 -1.35 -27.56 4.90
CA LEU A 74 0.01 -27.89 5.29
C LEU A 74 0.56 -29.10 4.50
N PRO A 75 1.86 -29.12 4.16
CA PRO A 75 2.48 -30.30 3.56
C PRO A 75 2.37 -31.53 4.47
N GLU A 76 2.08 -32.71 3.91
CA GLU A 76 1.98 -33.96 4.70
C GLU A 76 3.29 -34.29 5.45
N ALA A 77 4.44 -33.97 4.84
CA ALA A 77 5.77 -34.19 5.41
C ALA A 77 6.26 -33.03 6.30
N LEU A 78 5.38 -32.13 6.74
CA LEU A 78 5.76 -31.00 7.58
C LEU A 78 6.22 -31.48 8.98
N ALA A 79 7.50 -31.30 9.28
CA ALA A 79 8.11 -31.74 10.54
C ALA A 79 8.08 -30.67 11.66
N CYS A 80 7.27 -29.61 11.52
CA CYS A 80 7.23 -28.51 12.46
C CYS A 80 6.49 -28.86 13.76
N ASN A 81 7.17 -28.72 14.91
CA ASN A 81 6.58 -28.95 16.23
C ASN A 81 5.68 -27.79 16.65
N ARG A 82 4.40 -28.05 16.93
CA ARG A 82 3.40 -27.06 17.38
C ARG A 82 3.55 -26.61 18.84
N GLY A 83 4.50 -27.15 19.60
CA GLY A 83 4.63 -26.90 21.03
C GLY A 83 4.95 -25.43 21.40
N GLU A 84 5.92 -24.82 20.73
CA GLU A 84 6.23 -23.38 20.90
C GLU A 84 5.75 -22.62 19.66
N GLU A 85 4.82 -21.67 19.84
CA GLU A 85 4.19 -20.94 18.73
C GLU A 85 5.21 -20.23 17.83
N ALA A 86 6.20 -19.54 18.41
CA ALA A 86 7.22 -18.83 17.65
C ALA A 86 8.14 -19.79 16.89
N GLY A 87 8.59 -20.86 17.54
CA GLY A 87 9.38 -21.92 16.91
C GLY A 87 8.61 -22.62 15.78
N TYR A 88 7.31 -22.84 15.96
CA TYR A 88 6.45 -23.42 14.95
C TYR A 88 6.30 -22.52 13.72
N VAL A 89 5.95 -21.25 13.89
CA VAL A 89 5.82 -20.29 12.76
C VAL A 89 7.15 -20.12 12.05
N ARG A 90 8.25 -20.02 12.79
CA ARG A 90 9.60 -19.98 12.21
C ARG A 90 9.86 -21.20 11.33
N CYS A 91 9.50 -22.39 11.79
CA CYS A 91 9.65 -23.63 11.02
C CYS A 91 8.76 -23.65 9.75
N LEU A 92 7.54 -23.09 9.80
CA LEU A 92 6.69 -22.95 8.61
C LEU A 92 7.38 -22.09 7.54
N VAL A 93 7.91 -20.94 7.93
CA VAL A 93 8.64 -20.02 7.03
C VAL A 93 9.90 -20.70 6.48
N ASP A 94 10.68 -21.36 7.33
CA ASP A 94 11.87 -22.11 6.92
C ASP A 94 11.53 -23.18 5.88
N THR A 95 10.48 -23.96 6.13
CA THR A 95 9.99 -25.01 5.23
C THR A 95 9.55 -24.42 3.89
N LYS A 96 8.82 -23.29 3.89
CA LYS A 96 8.32 -22.64 2.67
C LYS A 96 9.45 -22.21 1.73
N PHE A 97 10.58 -21.78 2.29
CA PHE A 97 11.75 -21.31 1.55
C PHE A 97 12.91 -22.32 1.54
N ALA A 98 12.66 -23.60 1.83
CA ALA A 98 13.70 -24.62 2.04
C ALA A 98 14.73 -24.69 0.90
N ALA A 99 14.30 -24.50 -0.35
CA ALA A 99 15.14 -24.52 -1.55
C ALA A 99 15.80 -23.17 -1.93
N HIS A 100 15.60 -22.13 -1.12
CA HIS A 100 15.97 -20.74 -1.45
C HIS A 100 16.68 -20.08 -0.27
N ASP A 101 17.93 -20.47 0.01
CA ASP A 101 18.62 -20.09 1.25
C ASP A 101 18.80 -18.57 1.46
N ALA A 102 18.93 -17.77 0.40
CA ALA A 102 19.03 -16.33 0.52
C ALA A 102 17.70 -15.72 0.96
N GLU A 103 16.63 -16.05 0.25
CA GLU A 103 15.27 -15.61 0.50
C GLU A 103 14.74 -16.14 1.84
N LYS A 104 15.09 -17.37 2.21
CA LYS A 104 14.84 -17.96 3.54
C LYS A 104 15.40 -17.08 4.65
N ARG A 105 16.65 -16.64 4.55
CA ARG A 105 17.26 -15.76 5.56
C ARG A 105 16.51 -14.44 5.69
N GLU A 106 16.11 -13.84 4.58
CA GLU A 106 15.37 -12.57 4.57
C GLU A 106 13.94 -12.73 5.14
N ALA A 107 13.26 -13.81 4.77
CA ALA A 107 11.95 -14.19 5.30
C ALA A 107 11.98 -14.44 6.82
N LEU A 108 13.00 -15.16 7.28
CA LEU A 108 13.21 -15.40 8.71
C LEU A 108 13.59 -14.12 9.46
N ALA A 109 14.37 -13.21 8.85
CA ALA A 109 14.68 -11.91 9.44
C ALA A 109 13.43 -11.03 9.60
N LEU A 110 12.52 -11.02 8.61
CA LEU A 110 11.21 -10.35 8.75
C LEU A 110 10.43 -10.89 9.98
N PHE A 111 10.42 -12.21 10.17
CA PHE A 111 9.76 -12.81 11.33
C PHE A 111 10.46 -12.53 12.66
N ASP A 112 11.78 -12.67 12.70
CA ASP A 112 12.53 -12.54 13.94
C ASP A 112 12.56 -11.09 14.44
N GLU A 113 12.79 -10.15 13.53
CA GLU A 113 13.00 -8.73 13.86
C GLU A 113 11.68 -7.95 13.95
N ILE A 114 10.75 -8.21 13.03
CA ILE A 114 9.53 -7.40 12.86
C ILE A 114 8.27 -8.18 13.27
N GLY A 115 8.37 -9.50 13.46
CA GLY A 115 7.21 -10.36 13.76
C GLY A 115 6.32 -10.64 12.55
N ASP A 116 6.76 -10.24 11.35
CA ASP A 116 6.05 -10.40 10.10
C ASP A 116 6.12 -11.85 9.60
N VAL A 117 5.07 -12.32 8.93
CA VAL A 117 5.05 -13.66 8.33
C VAL A 117 4.88 -13.55 6.84
N VAL A 118 5.70 -14.26 6.08
CA VAL A 118 5.66 -14.29 4.63
C VAL A 118 5.04 -15.58 4.11
N GLY A 119 4.26 -15.46 3.04
CA GLY A 119 3.59 -16.56 2.39
C GLY A 119 3.12 -16.18 0.99
N VAL A 120 2.06 -16.80 0.51
CA VAL A 120 1.54 -16.52 -0.83
C VAL A 120 0.03 -16.28 -0.76
N GLU A 121 -0.50 -15.55 -1.72
CA GLU A 121 -1.95 -15.45 -1.88
C GLU A 121 -2.54 -16.77 -2.40
N GLU A 122 -3.84 -16.96 -2.22
CA GLU A 122 -4.63 -17.95 -2.93
C GLU A 122 -4.79 -17.57 -4.42
N GLU A 123 -4.99 -18.57 -5.27
CA GLU A 123 -5.45 -18.29 -6.64
C GLU A 123 -6.89 -17.79 -6.59
N GLN A 124 -7.15 -16.60 -7.14
CA GLN A 124 -8.47 -15.99 -7.08
C GLN A 124 -8.71 -14.99 -8.21
N GLU A 125 -10.00 -14.73 -8.46
CA GLU A 125 -10.45 -13.59 -9.25
C GLU A 125 -10.79 -12.44 -8.33
N MET A 126 -10.07 -11.33 -8.47
CA MET A 126 -10.29 -10.10 -7.70
C MET A 126 -11.07 -9.07 -8.54
N ASP A 127 -11.96 -8.31 -7.92
CA ASP A 127 -12.56 -7.14 -8.57
C ASP A 127 -11.58 -5.96 -8.51
N GLY A 128 -10.99 -5.58 -9.63
CA GLY A 128 -10.10 -4.42 -9.74
C GLY A 128 -10.82 -3.08 -9.91
N GLY A 129 -12.14 -3.02 -9.66
CA GLY A 129 -12.97 -1.84 -9.87
C GLY A 129 -13.02 -1.45 -11.34
N PHE A 130 -12.61 -0.22 -11.68
CA PHE A 130 -12.55 0.25 -13.07
C PHE A 130 -11.64 -0.59 -13.98
N ARG A 131 -10.76 -1.42 -13.40
CA ARG A 131 -9.89 -2.34 -14.13
C ARG A 131 -10.58 -3.64 -14.50
N GLY A 132 -11.77 -3.91 -13.97
CA GLY A 132 -12.49 -5.18 -14.14
C GLY A 132 -11.87 -6.31 -13.34
N ARG A 133 -12.23 -7.55 -13.69
CA ARG A 133 -11.72 -8.76 -13.03
C ARG A 133 -10.23 -8.96 -13.29
N ILE A 134 -9.50 -9.32 -12.24
CA ILE A 134 -8.06 -9.58 -12.27
C ILE A 134 -7.82 -10.97 -11.68
N HIS A 135 -7.24 -11.85 -12.50
CA HIS A 135 -6.80 -13.17 -12.05
C HIS A 135 -5.46 -13.04 -11.32
N LEU A 136 -5.45 -13.37 -10.04
CA LEU A 136 -4.27 -13.42 -9.17
C LEU A 136 -3.88 -14.87 -8.95
N VAL A 137 -2.57 -15.14 -8.99
CA VAL A 137 -2.02 -16.47 -8.70
C VAL A 137 -0.92 -16.37 -7.64
N PRO A 138 -0.75 -17.42 -6.80
CA PRO A 138 0.34 -17.51 -5.84
C PRO A 138 1.70 -17.43 -6.56
N GLU A 139 2.62 -16.60 -6.06
CA GLU A 139 3.97 -16.49 -6.63
C GLU A 139 4.96 -16.14 -5.53
N LEU A 140 6.00 -16.96 -5.32
CA LEU A 140 7.02 -16.67 -4.33
C LEU A 140 8.00 -15.61 -4.83
N PRO A 141 8.52 -14.73 -3.95
CA PRO A 141 9.51 -13.71 -4.30
C PRO A 141 10.93 -14.31 -4.38
N VAL A 142 11.12 -15.34 -5.20
CA VAL A 142 12.38 -16.09 -5.37
C VAL A 142 12.88 -16.01 -6.81
N GLY A 143 14.11 -16.46 -7.06
CA GLY A 143 14.63 -16.58 -8.44
C GLY A 143 14.70 -15.22 -9.15
N GLN A 144 13.88 -15.01 -10.19
CA GLN A 144 13.81 -13.72 -10.89
C GLN A 144 13.23 -12.59 -10.01
N TYR A 145 12.46 -12.94 -8.98
CA TYR A 145 11.80 -12.01 -8.07
C TYR A 145 12.56 -11.84 -6.73
N LYS A 146 13.74 -12.46 -6.58
CA LYS A 146 14.52 -12.49 -5.33
C LYS A 146 14.79 -11.13 -4.68
N LYS A 147 14.82 -10.05 -5.47
CA LYS A 147 15.03 -8.69 -4.96
C LYS A 147 13.93 -8.23 -4.01
N HIS A 148 12.71 -8.75 -4.13
CA HIS A 148 11.55 -8.19 -3.42
C HIS A 148 11.60 -8.42 -1.91
N LEU A 149 12.08 -9.58 -1.44
CA LEU A 149 12.25 -9.80 0.00
C LEU A 149 13.28 -8.85 0.61
N SER A 150 14.45 -8.69 -0.02
CA SER A 150 15.45 -7.73 0.45
C SER A 150 14.95 -6.29 0.47
N TRP A 151 14.14 -5.89 -0.52
CA TRP A 151 13.51 -4.57 -0.55
C TRP A 151 12.47 -4.39 0.55
N ILE A 152 11.61 -5.39 0.79
CA ILE A 152 10.60 -5.36 1.86
C ILE A 152 11.26 -5.33 3.24
N LEU A 153 12.27 -6.18 3.47
CA LEU A 153 13.01 -6.20 4.73
C LEU A 153 13.73 -4.87 4.98
N GLY A 154 14.36 -4.30 3.96
CA GLY A 154 14.96 -2.97 4.05
C GLY A 154 13.93 -1.89 4.38
N ALA A 155 12.78 -1.90 3.70
CA ALA A 155 11.68 -0.98 3.98
C ALA A 155 11.15 -1.11 5.41
N GLN A 156 10.92 -2.32 5.91
CA GLN A 156 10.42 -2.55 7.26
C GLN A 156 11.41 -2.07 8.34
N ARG A 157 12.72 -2.27 8.14
CA ARG A 157 13.75 -1.72 9.02
C ARG A 157 13.80 -0.19 9.00
N ASP A 158 13.68 0.42 7.81
CA ASP A 158 13.59 1.88 7.67
C ASP A 158 12.37 2.43 8.41
N ILE A 159 11.22 1.75 8.30
CA ILE A 159 9.97 2.14 8.95
C ILE A 159 10.08 1.99 10.47
N ALA A 160 10.65 0.89 10.97
CA ALA A 160 10.91 0.69 12.38
C ALA A 160 11.82 1.78 12.95
N SER A 161 12.93 2.09 12.28
CA SER A 161 13.84 3.16 12.71
C SER A 161 13.17 4.55 12.72
N PHE A 162 12.29 4.82 11.75
CA PHE A 162 11.47 6.02 11.76
C PHE A 162 10.52 6.05 12.96
N VAL A 163 9.79 4.96 13.22
CA VAL A 163 8.88 4.89 14.37
C VAL A 163 9.63 5.05 15.69
N ASP A 164 10.78 4.41 15.87
CA ASP A 164 11.64 4.60 17.05
C ASP A 164 12.04 6.08 17.22
N SER A 165 12.34 6.77 16.12
CA SER A 165 12.70 8.20 16.13
C SER A 165 11.53 9.10 16.54
N ILE A 166 10.31 8.74 16.14
CA ILE A 166 9.08 9.44 16.53
C ILE A 166 8.75 9.14 18.00
N GLU A 167 8.76 7.88 18.42
CA GLU A 167 8.50 7.46 19.80
C GLU A 167 9.45 8.14 20.80
N ALA A 168 10.73 8.28 20.44
CA ALA A 168 11.72 8.99 21.26
C ALA A 168 11.40 10.47 21.51
N LYS A 169 10.47 11.07 20.75
CA LYS A 169 10.03 12.46 20.86
C LYS A 169 8.57 12.59 21.28
N ALA A 170 7.78 11.53 21.17
CA ALA A 170 6.38 11.51 21.57
C ALA A 170 6.25 11.62 23.10
N LYS A 171 5.16 12.24 23.57
CA LYS A 171 4.84 12.35 25.01
C LYS A 171 4.06 11.15 25.55
N GLY A 172 3.74 10.20 24.69
CA GLY A 172 2.94 9.01 24.99
C GLY A 172 3.09 7.97 23.87
N PRO A 173 2.46 6.80 24.00
CA PRO A 173 2.52 5.76 22.99
C PRO A 173 1.95 6.27 21.66
N ILE A 174 2.57 5.90 20.55
CA ILE A 174 2.03 6.16 19.21
C ILE A 174 1.19 4.96 18.76
N PRO A 175 -0.01 5.16 18.19
CA PRO A 175 -0.88 4.05 17.82
C PRO A 175 -0.58 3.46 16.44
N TYR A 176 0.29 4.07 15.63
CA TYR A 176 0.65 3.53 14.32
C TYR A 176 1.34 2.16 14.43
N ARG A 177 0.71 1.13 13.90
CA ARG A 177 1.24 -0.23 13.82
C ARG A 177 1.90 -0.46 12.46
N HIS A 178 3.18 -0.82 12.48
CA HIS A 178 3.93 -1.24 11.29
C HIS A 178 4.36 -2.71 11.28
N ARG A 179 4.12 -3.44 12.39
CA ARG A 179 4.71 -4.76 12.65
C ARG A 179 3.67 -5.86 12.75
N ALA A 180 4.15 -7.11 12.73
CA ALA A 180 3.33 -8.31 12.77
C ALA A 180 2.32 -8.34 11.63
N LEU A 181 2.79 -8.05 10.42
CA LEU A 181 2.04 -8.09 9.17
C LEU A 181 2.14 -9.48 8.54
N ALA A 182 1.08 -9.88 7.84
CA ALA A 182 1.08 -11.08 7.02
C ALA A 182 1.23 -10.72 5.54
N TRP A 183 2.31 -11.16 4.89
CA TRP A 183 2.60 -10.88 3.49
C TRP A 183 2.10 -11.99 2.59
N ARG A 184 1.26 -11.64 1.62
CA ARG A 184 0.72 -12.55 0.61
C ARG A 184 1.32 -12.23 -0.75
N PHE A 185 2.38 -12.95 -1.12
CA PHE A 185 3.01 -12.77 -2.42
C PHE A 185 2.17 -13.40 -3.54
N MET A 186 2.01 -12.65 -4.62
CA MET A 186 1.22 -13.04 -5.78
C MET A 186 1.79 -12.45 -7.07
N ARG A 187 1.26 -12.91 -8.20
CA ARG A 187 1.33 -12.18 -9.47
C ARG A 187 -0.03 -12.10 -10.12
N SER A 188 -0.24 -11.09 -10.96
CA SER A 188 -1.45 -11.01 -11.79
C SER A 188 -1.20 -11.67 -13.15
N VAL A 189 -2.18 -12.40 -13.68
CA VAL A 189 -2.06 -13.04 -15.00
C VAL A 189 -2.38 -12.04 -16.10
N GLY A 190 -1.46 -11.87 -17.05
CA GLY A 190 -1.63 -10.96 -18.20
C GLY A 190 -1.66 -9.47 -17.85
N ARG A 191 -1.38 -9.08 -16.60
CA ARG A 191 -1.43 -7.71 -16.07
C ARG A 191 -0.37 -7.51 -14.98
N THR A 192 -0.10 -6.25 -14.61
CA THR A 192 0.84 -5.88 -13.53
C THR A 192 0.14 -5.14 -12.37
N THR A 193 -1.19 -5.27 -12.29
CA THR A 193 -2.02 -4.59 -11.29
C THR A 193 -2.83 -5.60 -10.48
N PRO A 194 -3.14 -5.30 -9.21
CA PRO A 194 -2.59 -4.18 -8.43
C PRO A 194 -1.10 -4.41 -8.14
N SER A 195 -0.35 -3.37 -7.77
CA SER A 195 1.02 -3.56 -7.28
C SER A 195 1.01 -4.10 -5.84
N ALA A 196 0.13 -3.57 -5.01
CA ALA A 196 -0.17 -4.10 -3.69
C ALA A 196 -1.62 -3.76 -3.30
N TYR A 197 -2.10 -4.38 -2.22
CA TYR A 197 -3.31 -4.01 -1.48
C TYR A 197 -3.11 -4.40 -0.01
N ALA A 198 -3.92 -3.84 0.89
CA ALA A 198 -3.93 -4.26 2.28
C ALA A 198 -5.34 -4.37 2.87
N ALA A 199 -5.54 -5.39 3.69
CA ALA A 199 -6.75 -5.60 4.48
C ALA A 199 -6.46 -6.53 5.66
N ALA A 200 -7.18 -6.38 6.78
CA ALA A 200 -7.13 -7.34 7.91
C ALA A 200 -5.71 -7.62 8.48
N TRP A 201 -4.83 -6.62 8.44
CA TRP A 201 -3.40 -6.72 8.79
C TRP A 201 -2.56 -7.64 7.89
N GLU A 202 -3.02 -7.82 6.66
CA GLU A 202 -2.35 -8.56 5.61
C GLU A 202 -2.03 -7.61 4.44
N VAL A 203 -0.87 -7.79 3.80
CA VAL A 203 -0.45 -7.03 2.63
C VAL A 203 -0.30 -8.00 1.46
N GLY A 204 -1.19 -7.85 0.47
CA GLY A 204 -1.04 -8.50 -0.82
C GLY A 204 0.03 -7.81 -1.63
N TYR A 205 1.10 -8.52 -2.01
CA TYR A 205 2.25 -7.96 -2.69
C TYR A 205 2.43 -8.62 -4.06
N ASN A 206 2.31 -7.83 -5.14
CA ASN A 206 2.53 -8.32 -6.48
C ASN A 206 4.03 -8.29 -6.84
N VAL A 207 4.65 -9.45 -7.00
CA VAL A 207 6.08 -9.53 -7.41
C VAL A 207 6.33 -8.99 -8.84
N SER A 208 5.26 -8.79 -9.61
CA SER A 208 5.27 -8.16 -10.94
C SER A 208 4.59 -6.78 -10.97
N GLY A 209 4.34 -6.19 -9.79
CA GLY A 209 3.69 -4.89 -9.65
C GLY A 209 4.46 -3.76 -10.35
N SER A 210 3.75 -2.93 -11.13
CA SER A 210 4.37 -1.83 -11.90
C SER A 210 5.03 -0.75 -11.05
N LEU A 211 4.63 -0.62 -9.78
CA LEU A 211 5.21 0.32 -8.83
C LEU A 211 6.54 -0.13 -8.25
N HIS A 212 6.82 -1.43 -8.24
CA HIS A 212 7.98 -2.01 -7.57
C HIS A 212 9.25 -1.92 -8.42
N SER A 213 9.58 -0.70 -8.83
CA SER A 213 10.72 -0.39 -9.71
C SER A 213 12.05 -0.23 -8.97
N SER A 214 12.02 0.10 -7.67
CA SER A 214 13.19 0.27 -6.81
C SER A 214 12.86 -0.05 -5.35
N ALA A 215 13.88 -0.16 -4.50
CA ALA A 215 13.71 -0.32 -3.05
C ALA A 215 12.94 0.84 -2.42
N ASP A 216 13.22 2.09 -2.83
CA ASP A 216 12.50 3.27 -2.34
C ASP A 216 11.02 3.23 -2.75
N ALA A 217 10.72 2.85 -4.00
CA ALA A 217 9.33 2.75 -4.46
C ALA A 217 8.55 1.64 -3.73
N VAL A 218 9.23 0.53 -3.38
CA VAL A 218 8.66 -0.52 -2.53
C VAL A 218 8.39 0.00 -1.12
N ARG A 219 9.34 0.72 -0.51
CA ARG A 219 9.12 1.31 0.82
C ARG A 219 7.93 2.26 0.84
N ASP A 220 7.81 3.12 -0.16
CA ASP A 220 6.70 4.07 -0.28
C ASP A 220 5.36 3.34 -0.45
N THR A 221 5.34 2.29 -1.28
CA THR A 221 4.15 1.43 -1.47
C THR A 221 3.77 0.75 -0.15
N ILE A 222 4.73 0.19 0.58
CA ILE A 222 4.47 -0.49 1.85
C ILE A 222 3.91 0.47 2.89
N PHE A 223 4.53 1.64 3.06
CA PHE A 223 4.06 2.62 4.05
C PHE A 223 2.64 3.11 3.73
N HIS A 224 2.35 3.32 2.44
CA HIS A 224 1.02 3.66 1.94
C HIS A 224 -0.01 2.56 2.28
N GLU A 225 0.27 1.30 1.91
CA GLU A 225 -0.66 0.20 2.15
C GLU A 225 -0.84 -0.11 3.64
N VAL A 226 0.23 -0.03 4.44
CA VAL A 226 0.15 -0.21 5.89
C VAL A 226 -0.62 0.94 6.55
N PHE A 227 -0.59 2.14 6.00
CA PHE A 227 -1.44 3.22 6.48
C PHE A 227 -2.92 2.90 6.33
N HIS A 228 -3.36 2.30 5.21
CA HIS A 228 -4.76 1.88 5.05
C HIS A 228 -5.23 0.94 6.16
N LEU A 229 -4.37 0.01 6.60
CA LEU A 229 -4.66 -0.89 7.74
C LEU A 229 -4.85 -0.12 9.06
N ASN A 230 -4.02 0.91 9.29
CA ASN A 230 -4.12 1.75 10.47
C ASN A 230 -5.38 2.62 10.43
N ASP A 231 -5.70 3.19 9.27
CA ASP A 231 -6.91 3.98 9.09
C ASP A 231 -8.18 3.14 9.32
N GLU A 232 -8.23 1.92 8.80
CA GLU A 232 -9.31 0.97 9.04
C GLU A 232 -9.44 0.65 10.55
N ALA A 233 -8.33 0.34 11.22
CA ALA A 233 -8.31 0.08 12.66
C ALA A 233 -8.77 1.30 13.49
N HIS A 234 -8.56 2.50 12.98
CA HIS A 234 -9.04 3.76 13.54
C HIS A 234 -10.43 4.16 13.02
N LYS A 235 -11.20 3.16 12.54
CA LYS A 235 -12.60 3.28 12.12
C LYS A 235 -12.77 4.26 10.95
N ASN A 236 -11.91 4.16 9.94
CA ASN A 236 -11.90 5.02 8.76
C ASN A 236 -11.76 6.50 9.16
N TRP A 237 -10.73 6.78 9.97
CA TRP A 237 -10.41 8.10 10.50
C TRP A 237 -10.24 9.13 9.38
N SER A 238 -9.58 8.77 8.29
CA SER A 238 -9.29 9.61 7.14
C SER A 238 -10.55 10.25 6.58
N ARG A 239 -11.61 9.46 6.38
CA ARG A 239 -12.88 9.99 5.88
C ARG A 239 -13.52 10.99 6.85
N LYS A 240 -13.45 10.71 8.15
CA LYS A 240 -14.09 11.53 9.20
C LYS A 240 -13.36 12.84 9.46
N VAL A 241 -12.03 12.81 9.47
CA VAL A 241 -11.19 13.94 9.93
C VAL A 241 -10.60 14.72 8.76
N ILE A 242 -10.03 14.02 7.79
CA ILE A 242 -9.35 14.63 6.62
C ILE A 242 -10.34 14.92 5.50
N GLY A 243 -11.34 14.07 5.36
CA GLY A 243 -12.35 14.14 4.31
C GLY A 243 -12.98 15.53 4.07
N PRO A 244 -13.53 16.21 5.09
CA PRO A 244 -14.12 17.54 4.91
C PRO A 244 -13.16 18.60 4.35
N ILE A 245 -11.85 18.42 4.51
CA ILE A 245 -10.82 19.32 3.96
C ILE A 245 -10.56 18.96 2.49
N VAL A 246 -10.36 17.67 2.20
CA VAL A 246 -10.06 17.17 0.86
C VAL A 246 -11.24 17.37 -0.09
N ASP A 247 -12.47 17.15 0.36
CA ASP A 247 -13.67 17.38 -0.45
C ASP A 247 -13.76 18.83 -0.92
N LYS A 248 -13.48 19.81 -0.03
CA LYS A 248 -13.49 21.23 -0.38
C LYS A 248 -12.39 21.59 -1.38
N ILE A 249 -11.22 20.96 -1.27
CA ILE A 249 -10.15 21.12 -2.26
C ILE A 249 -10.61 20.57 -3.61
N ALA A 250 -11.18 19.36 -3.63
CA ALA A 250 -11.67 18.71 -4.84
C ALA A 250 -12.83 19.47 -5.49
N GLU A 251 -13.77 19.99 -4.70
CA GLU A 251 -14.87 20.84 -5.18
C GLU A 251 -14.33 22.14 -5.80
N ARG A 252 -13.37 22.79 -5.14
CA ARG A 252 -12.75 24.03 -5.63
C ARG A 252 -11.94 23.83 -6.90
N CYS A 253 -11.14 22.76 -6.96
CA CYS A 253 -10.15 22.55 -8.02
C CYS A 253 -10.63 21.65 -9.16
N GLY A 254 -11.63 20.81 -8.94
CA GLY A 254 -11.98 19.71 -9.83
C GLY A 254 -10.74 18.84 -10.13
N ALA A 255 -10.55 18.49 -11.40
CA ALA A 255 -9.37 17.74 -11.88
C ALA A 255 -8.21 18.65 -12.34
N LYS A 256 -8.21 19.96 -12.05
CA LYS A 256 -7.21 20.89 -12.58
C LYS A 256 -5.89 20.73 -11.82
N THR A 257 -4.91 20.06 -12.44
CA THR A 257 -3.57 19.85 -11.88
C THR A 257 -2.92 21.11 -11.27
N PRO A 258 -2.90 22.29 -11.94
CA PRO A 258 -2.30 23.49 -11.34
C PRO A 258 -2.97 23.94 -10.04
N CYS A 259 -4.27 23.70 -9.88
CA CYS A 259 -5.00 24.04 -8.66
C CYS A 259 -4.74 23.01 -7.54
N LEU A 260 -4.64 21.72 -7.89
CA LEU A 260 -4.39 20.63 -6.94
C LEU A 260 -2.93 20.56 -6.48
N ALA A 261 -1.98 21.03 -7.28
CA ALA A 261 -0.54 20.88 -7.04
C ALA A 261 -0.08 21.34 -5.63
N PRO A 262 -0.55 22.46 -5.06
CA PRO A 262 -0.14 22.87 -3.70
C PRO A 262 -0.66 21.96 -2.59
N TYR A 263 -1.72 21.19 -2.85
CA TYR A 263 -2.41 20.35 -1.88
C TYR A 263 -2.05 18.86 -1.99
N ALA A 264 -1.36 18.46 -3.06
CA ALA A 264 -0.97 17.07 -3.30
C ALA A 264 0.22 16.68 -2.40
N PRO A 265 0.08 15.67 -1.51
CA PRO A 265 1.19 15.25 -0.65
C PRO A 265 2.39 14.72 -1.44
N PHE A 266 2.11 14.06 -2.57
CA PHE A 266 3.10 13.62 -3.56
C PHE A 266 2.77 14.09 -4.97
N LYS A 267 3.80 14.04 -5.81
CA LYS A 267 3.71 14.38 -7.24
C LYS A 267 3.26 13.22 -8.11
N THR A 268 2.91 12.08 -7.52
CA THR A 268 2.42 10.91 -8.25
C THR A 268 1.15 11.28 -9.01
N MET A 269 1.19 11.17 -10.34
CA MET A 269 0.06 11.46 -11.21
C MET A 269 -0.43 10.18 -11.87
N VAL A 270 -1.74 10.09 -12.03
CA VAL A 270 -2.38 8.99 -12.75
C VAL A 270 -2.62 9.36 -14.22
N ARG A 271 -2.76 8.34 -15.06
CA ARG A 271 -3.15 8.50 -16.46
C ARG A 271 -4.48 9.25 -16.55
N GLY A 272 -4.49 10.39 -17.23
CA GLY A 272 -5.63 11.33 -17.24
C GLY A 272 -5.31 12.70 -16.65
N GLY A 273 -4.14 12.87 -16.03
CA GLY A 273 -3.60 14.20 -15.70
C GLY A 273 -4.12 14.80 -14.40
N THR A 274 -4.31 13.97 -13.38
CA THR A 274 -4.53 14.40 -11.99
C THR A 274 -3.58 13.68 -11.04
N TYR A 275 -3.48 14.18 -9.80
CA TYR A 275 -2.70 13.55 -8.74
C TYR A 275 -3.41 12.29 -8.22
N TYR A 276 -2.62 11.27 -7.90
CA TYR A 276 -3.10 10.00 -7.38
C TYR A 276 -4.02 10.18 -6.16
N ALA A 277 -3.62 11.03 -5.21
CA ALA A 277 -4.40 11.40 -4.01
C ALA A 277 -5.79 12.02 -4.29
N PHE A 278 -6.04 12.50 -5.51
CA PHE A 278 -7.28 13.16 -5.91
C PHE A 278 -8.03 12.43 -7.03
N GLN A 279 -7.63 11.20 -7.37
CA GLN A 279 -8.25 10.44 -8.45
C GLN A 279 -9.63 9.92 -8.01
N PRO A 280 -10.75 10.35 -8.62
CA PRO A 280 -12.10 10.00 -8.12
C PRO A 280 -12.44 8.51 -8.18
N ASN A 281 -11.75 7.74 -9.03
CA ASN A 281 -12.03 6.34 -9.28
C ASN A 281 -11.10 5.37 -8.53
N ASN A 282 -10.27 5.88 -7.62
CA ASN A 282 -9.36 5.05 -6.81
C ASN A 282 -9.96 4.67 -5.44
N GLY A 283 -11.27 4.90 -5.25
CA GLY A 283 -11.95 4.72 -3.98
C GLY A 283 -12.30 6.07 -3.35
N ASP A 284 -12.46 6.08 -2.04
CA ASP A 284 -12.73 7.32 -1.31
C ASP A 284 -11.47 8.19 -1.26
N ILE A 285 -11.58 9.39 -1.84
CA ILE A 285 -10.48 10.35 -1.99
C ILE A 285 -9.77 10.65 -0.67
N ALA A 286 -10.48 10.62 0.47
CA ALA A 286 -9.88 10.92 1.76
C ALA A 286 -8.91 9.83 2.23
N HIS A 287 -9.21 8.57 1.91
CA HIS A 287 -8.37 7.42 2.25
C HIS A 287 -7.07 7.46 1.46
N GLU A 288 -7.15 7.57 0.13
CA GLU A 288 -5.97 7.67 -0.74
C GLU A 288 -5.14 8.91 -0.43
N TYR A 289 -5.79 10.07 -0.21
CA TYR A 289 -5.09 11.29 0.19
C TYR A 289 -4.33 11.11 1.51
N SER A 290 -4.94 10.46 2.49
CA SER A 290 -4.32 10.28 3.81
C SER A 290 -3.17 9.29 3.77
N ALA A 291 -3.26 8.22 2.97
CA ALA A 291 -2.15 7.30 2.75
C ALA A 291 -0.96 8.00 2.07
N GLU A 292 -1.21 8.82 1.05
CA GLU A 292 -0.18 9.66 0.45
C GLU A 292 0.38 10.70 1.44
N LEU A 293 -0.46 11.29 2.28
CA LEU A 293 -0.05 12.22 3.34
C LEU A 293 0.83 11.53 4.39
N ALA A 294 0.51 10.29 4.77
CA ALA A 294 1.28 9.50 5.70
C ALA A 294 2.66 9.17 5.14
N THR A 295 2.73 8.73 3.89
CA THR A 295 4.01 8.52 3.20
C THR A 295 4.81 9.84 3.14
N ARG A 296 4.15 10.99 2.93
CA ARG A 296 4.82 12.29 2.89
C ARG A 296 5.37 12.68 4.26
N TYR A 297 4.59 12.44 5.32
CA TYR A 297 5.01 12.62 6.70
C TYR A 297 6.24 11.76 7.01
N PHE A 298 6.21 10.46 6.70
CA PHE A 298 7.35 9.55 6.87
C PHE A 298 8.64 10.13 6.27
N HIS A 299 8.58 10.56 5.01
CA HIS A 299 9.73 11.14 4.31
C HIS A 299 10.26 12.43 4.96
N GLU A 300 9.36 13.36 5.28
CA GLU A 300 9.76 14.65 5.86
C GLU A 300 10.34 14.50 7.27
N GLN A 301 9.69 13.69 8.11
CA GLN A 301 10.13 13.46 9.47
C GLN A 301 11.44 12.68 9.53
N ARG A 302 11.62 11.68 8.65
CA ARG A 302 12.91 10.97 8.53
C ARG A 302 14.03 11.91 8.10
N ALA A 303 13.79 12.77 7.10
CA ALA A 303 14.78 13.76 6.69
C ALA A 303 15.12 14.70 7.86
N ALA A 304 14.11 15.21 8.57
CA ALA A 304 14.30 16.08 9.73
C ALA A 304 15.06 15.39 10.88
N ALA A 305 14.76 14.12 11.19
CA ALA A 305 15.46 13.33 12.19
C ALA A 305 16.97 13.17 11.86
N GLN A 306 17.31 13.16 10.57
CA GLN A 306 18.69 13.09 10.07
C GLN A 306 19.36 14.47 9.91
N GLY A 307 18.68 15.56 10.31
CA GLY A 307 19.17 16.92 10.12
C GLY A 307 19.22 17.36 8.64
N GLN A 308 18.48 16.66 7.77
CA GLN A 308 18.41 16.92 6.34
C GLN A 308 17.18 17.74 5.98
N ARG A 309 17.22 18.40 4.82
CA ARG A 309 16.04 19.03 4.21
C ARG A 309 15.36 18.03 3.29
N TYR A 310 14.03 17.97 3.35
CA TYR A 310 13.28 17.25 2.32
C TYR A 310 13.28 18.05 1.00
N PRO A 311 13.66 17.46 -0.15
CA PRO A 311 13.86 18.21 -1.39
C PRO A 311 12.65 19.00 -1.88
N ALA A 312 11.43 18.54 -1.59
CA ALA A 312 10.19 19.21 -1.98
C ALA A 312 9.71 20.28 -0.97
N GLY A 313 10.53 20.62 0.03
CA GLY A 313 10.15 21.48 1.15
C GLY A 313 9.22 20.78 2.15
N TRP A 314 8.82 21.50 3.19
CA TRP A 314 7.93 20.99 4.24
C TRP A 314 6.48 21.23 3.84
N PHE A 315 5.70 20.15 3.71
CA PHE A 315 4.35 20.19 3.17
C PHE A 315 3.42 21.08 4.01
N LYS A 316 3.60 21.07 5.33
CA LYS A 316 2.86 21.93 6.28
C LYS A 316 3.04 23.43 6.01
N CYS A 317 4.09 23.84 5.30
CA CYS A 317 4.38 25.24 4.99
C CYS A 317 3.75 25.72 3.68
N GLY A 318 2.94 24.88 3.04
CA GLY A 318 2.06 25.28 1.93
C GLY A 318 0.78 25.97 2.42
N PRO A 319 -0.34 25.81 1.68
CA PRO A 319 -1.65 26.28 2.12
C PRO A 319 -2.04 25.77 3.52
N ALA A 320 -2.91 26.51 4.20
CA ALA A 320 -3.34 26.20 5.56
C ALA A 320 -3.99 24.81 5.69
N GLU A 321 -4.62 24.31 4.63
CA GLU A 321 -5.12 22.93 4.51
C GLU A 321 -4.02 21.91 4.82
N ASN A 322 -2.82 22.09 4.28
CA ASN A 322 -1.71 21.15 4.44
C ASN A 322 -1.23 21.08 5.90
N ALA A 323 -1.12 22.22 6.58
CA ALA A 323 -0.76 22.27 7.99
C ALA A 323 -1.81 21.56 8.85
N ARG A 324 -3.10 21.77 8.55
CA ARG A 324 -4.21 21.12 9.28
C ARG A 324 -4.22 19.61 9.08
N THR A 325 -4.07 19.13 7.85
CA THR A 325 -4.08 17.69 7.56
C THR A 325 -2.84 17.01 8.15
N MET A 326 -1.65 17.62 8.01
CA MET A 326 -0.42 17.09 8.59
C MET A 326 -0.49 17.01 10.12
N LYS A 327 -1.00 18.06 10.76
CA LYS A 327 -1.21 18.06 12.21
C LYS A 327 -2.18 16.98 12.65
N ALA A 328 -3.33 16.87 11.98
CA ALA A 328 -4.33 15.86 12.31
C ALA A 328 -3.75 14.44 12.22
N LEU A 329 -3.01 14.13 11.15
CA LEU A 329 -2.32 12.86 10.98
C LEU A 329 -1.31 12.61 12.11
N ALA A 330 -0.47 13.60 12.41
CA ALA A 330 0.55 13.48 13.46
C ALA A 330 -0.09 13.24 14.84
N ASP A 331 -1.13 14.00 15.17
CA ASP A 331 -1.86 13.88 16.44
C ASP A 331 -2.49 12.49 16.59
N GLU A 332 -3.09 11.95 15.53
CA GLU A 332 -3.75 10.65 15.56
C GLU A 332 -2.75 9.49 15.64
N PHE A 333 -1.77 9.45 14.74
CA PHE A 333 -0.97 8.24 14.51
C PHE A 333 0.44 8.29 15.09
N PHE A 334 0.98 9.50 15.32
CA PHE A 334 2.40 9.72 15.59
C PHE A 334 2.65 10.55 16.85
N GLY A 335 1.70 10.54 17.80
CA GLY A 335 1.84 11.17 19.11
C GLY A 335 1.96 12.70 19.06
N GLY A 336 1.47 13.33 17.99
CA GLY A 336 1.56 14.78 17.76
C GLY A 336 2.98 15.27 17.44
N VAL A 337 3.91 14.37 17.12
CA VAL A 337 5.31 14.72 16.84
C VAL A 337 5.42 15.42 15.49
N ASP A 338 6.21 16.49 15.45
CA ASP A 338 6.65 17.13 14.22
C ASP A 338 8.08 17.63 14.41
N LEU A 339 9.01 16.96 13.75
CA LEU A 339 10.44 17.23 13.77
C LEU A 339 10.84 18.29 12.73
N THR A 340 9.95 18.60 11.79
CA THR A 340 10.25 19.59 10.75
C THR A 340 10.31 20.99 11.35
N PRO A 341 11.19 21.87 10.87
CA PRO A 341 11.35 23.21 11.42
C PRO A 341 10.06 24.06 11.25
N PRO A 342 9.97 25.20 11.95
CA PRO A 342 8.90 26.18 11.71
C PRO A 342 8.86 26.65 10.26
N CYS A 343 7.68 27.06 9.81
CA CYS A 343 7.52 27.65 8.49
C CYS A 343 8.07 29.08 8.44
N PRO A 344 8.71 29.49 7.32
CA PRO A 344 9.27 30.84 7.17
C PRO A 344 8.26 31.97 7.27
#